data_AF-A0A377XBX2-F1
#
_entry.id   AF-A0A377XBX2-F1
#
_cell.length_a   1.000
_cell.length_b   1.000
_cell.length_c   1.000
_cell.angle_alpha   90.00
_cell.angle_beta   90.00
_cell.angle_gamma   90.00
#
_symmetry.space_group_name_H-M   'P 1'
#
loop_
_entity.id
_entity.type
_entity.pdbx_description
1 polymer ?
#
loop_
_entity_poly.entity_id
_entity_poly.type
_entity_poly.pdbx_seq_one_letter_code
_entity_poly.pdbx_strand_id
1 'polypeptide(L)'
;MRPGVAARITVMTNHNRTFNGVVDSVGSGVLPEGGSVIERLPLIQKSINWVHVSQRFPVKIAVSDPDPELFRMGASASAVLQP
;
A
#
# COMPACT_ATOMS: atom_id res chain seq x y z
N MET A 1 4.76 14.05 -0.31
CA MET A 1 3.41 13.66 0.14
C MET A 1 3.34 13.90 1.64
N ARG A 2 2.26 14.48 2.16
CA ARG A 2 2.08 14.79 3.59
C ARG A 2 0.70 14.28 4.04
N PRO A 3 0.52 13.97 5.34
CA PRO A 3 -0.82 13.79 5.91
C PRO A 3 -1.73 14.99 5.58
N GLY A 4 -3.01 14.72 5.36
CA GLY A 4 -4.02 15.72 5.02
C GLY A 4 -4.24 15.97 3.52
N VAL A 5 -3.42 15.40 2.64
CA VAL A 5 -3.61 15.53 1.18
C VAL A 5 -4.85 14.76 0.73
N ALA A 6 -5.72 15.40 -0.05
CA ALA A 6 -6.90 14.75 -0.62
C ALA A 6 -6.50 13.71 -1.68
N ALA A 7 -7.23 12.61 -1.71
CA ALA A 7 -7.02 11.50 -2.61
C ALA A 7 -8.34 11.09 -3.27
N ARG A 8 -8.27 10.76 -4.56
CA ARG A 8 -9.37 10.12 -5.29
C ARG A 8 -9.02 8.65 -5.48
N ILE A 9 -9.90 7.76 -5.06
CA ILE A 9 -9.71 6.31 -5.06
C ILE A 9 -10.68 5.68 -6.05
N THR A 10 -10.19 4.75 -6.86
CA THR A 10 -10.99 3.92 -7.77
C THR A 10 -10.69 2.46 -7.50
N VAL A 11 -11.70 1.68 -7.12
CA VAL A 11 -11.54 0.24 -6.88
C VAL A 11 -11.55 -0.50 -8.22
N MET A 12 -10.60 -1.41 -8.45
CA MET A 12 -10.45 -2.08 -9.75
C MET A 12 -11.60 -3.04 -10.06
N THR A 13 -12.32 -3.53 -9.06
CA THR A 13 -13.53 -4.33 -9.26
C THR A 13 -14.67 -3.51 -9.89
N ASN A 14 -14.69 -2.19 -9.74
CA ASN A 14 -15.68 -1.31 -10.36
C ASN A 14 -15.08 0.07 -10.67
N HIS A 15 -14.54 0.21 -11.88
CA HIS A 15 -13.91 1.43 -12.36
C HIS A 15 -14.89 2.60 -12.54
N ASN A 16 -16.20 2.37 -12.53
CA ASN A 16 -17.21 3.41 -12.71
C ASN A 16 -17.53 4.16 -11.41
N ARG A 17 -16.98 3.72 -10.28
CA ARG A 17 -17.15 4.39 -8.99
C ARG A 17 -15.84 4.97 -8.50
N THR A 18 -15.93 6.20 -8.02
CA THR A 18 -14.81 6.91 -7.39
C THR A 18 -15.19 7.24 -5.95
N PHE A 19 -14.19 7.20 -5.08
CA PHE A 19 -14.32 7.48 -3.66
C PHE A 19 -13.34 8.59 -3.30
N ASN A 20 -13.74 9.41 -2.33
CA ASN A 20 -12.88 10.46 -1.80
C ASN A 20 -12.17 9.91 -0.57
N GLY A 21 -10.95 10.37 -0.35
CA GLY A 21 -10.21 10.06 0.87
C GLY A 21 -9.16 11.11 1.16
N VAL A 22 -8.52 10.95 2.31
CA VAL A 22 -7.45 11.83 2.77
C VAL A 22 -6.28 10.97 3.20
N VAL A 23 -5.06 11.39 2.87
CA VAL A 23 -3.85 10.74 3.37
C VAL A 23 -3.82 10.89 4.89
N ASP A 24 -4.00 9.79 5.60
CA ASP A 24 -3.96 9.73 7.05
C ASP A 24 -2.50 9.74 7.51
N SER A 25 -1.68 8.86 6.93
CA SER A 25 -0.28 8.73 7.33
C SER A 25 0.61 8.27 6.17
N VAL A 26 1.86 8.74 6.22
CA VAL A 26 2.95 8.31 5.34
C VAL A 26 3.99 7.67 6.25
N GLY A 27 4.27 6.39 6.08
CA GLY A 27 5.25 5.68 6.92
C GLY A 27 6.64 6.30 6.77
N SER A 28 7.30 6.56 7.90
CA SER A 28 8.60 7.26 7.95
C SER A 28 9.81 6.43 7.48
N GLY A 29 9.59 5.16 7.11
CA GLY A 29 10.62 4.25 6.62
C GLY A 29 10.05 2.85 6.49
N VAL A 30 10.47 2.13 5.46
CA VAL A 30 10.27 0.68 5.40
C VAL A 30 11.39 0.02 6.19
N LEU A 31 11.06 -0.86 7.13
CA LEU A 31 12.06 -1.78 7.68
C LEU A 31 12.50 -2.71 6.54
N PRO A 32 13.78 -2.76 6.16
CA PRO A 32 14.25 -3.83 5.29
C PRO A 32 14.04 -5.15 6.02
N GLU A 33 13.50 -6.14 5.31
CA GLU A 33 13.35 -7.52 5.76
C GLU A 33 14.76 -8.06 6.14
N GLY A 34 15.08 -8.10 7.44
CA GLY A 34 16.41 -8.54 7.89
C GLY A 34 16.66 -8.54 9.41
N GLY A 35 15.63 -8.28 10.23
CA GLY A 35 15.74 -8.34 11.69
C GLY A 35 15.65 -9.77 12.23
N SER A 36 16.81 -10.41 12.40
CA SER A 36 17.13 -11.64 13.15
C SER A 36 16.14 -12.82 13.16
N VAL A 37 16.60 -13.91 12.54
CA VAL A 37 16.14 -15.30 12.65
C VAL A 37 16.10 -15.77 14.11
N ILE A 38 15.03 -16.48 14.51
CA ILE A 38 15.06 -17.45 15.62
C ILE A 38 14.33 -18.74 15.20
N GLU A 39 15.15 -19.79 15.05
CA GLU A 39 14.93 -21.24 15.04
C GLU A 39 13.85 -21.92 14.16
N ARG A 40 14.37 -22.58 13.11
CA ARG A 40 13.98 -23.92 12.60
C ARG A 40 13.20 -24.01 11.27
N LEU A 41 13.62 -23.26 10.25
CA LEU A 41 13.28 -23.58 8.86
C LEU A 41 14.53 -23.46 7.97
N PRO A 42 14.67 -24.33 6.94
CA PRO A 42 15.92 -24.49 6.20
C PRO A 42 16.24 -23.25 5.34
N LEU A 43 17.52 -22.87 5.39
CA LEU A 43 18.09 -21.76 4.62
C LEU A 43 18.18 -22.15 3.13
N ILE A 44 17.34 -21.54 2.30
CA ILE A 44 17.47 -21.61 0.84
C ILE A 44 18.25 -20.36 0.39
N GLN A 45 19.53 -20.53 0.06
CA GLN A 45 20.28 -19.56 -0.72
C GLN A 45 20.44 -20.04 -2.15
N LYS A 46 20.07 -19.16 -3.10
CA LYS A 46 20.54 -18.97 -4.49
C LYS A 46 19.39 -18.41 -5.33
N SER A 47 19.49 -17.37 -6.16
CA SER A 47 20.61 -16.59 -6.68
C SER A 47 20.07 -15.22 -7.11
N ILE A 48 20.97 -14.24 -7.20
CA ILE A 48 20.75 -12.84 -7.55
C ILE A 48 19.84 -12.65 -8.78
N ASN A 49 18.68 -12.01 -8.60
CA ASN A 49 18.01 -11.21 -9.64
C ASN A 49 18.15 -9.75 -9.22
N TRP A 50 18.80 -8.96 -10.07
CA TRP A 50 19.31 -7.61 -9.80
C TRP A 50 18.18 -6.61 -10.00
N VAL A 51 17.02 -6.91 -9.44
CA VAL A 51 15.90 -5.99 -9.39
C VAL A 51 16.06 -5.23 -8.08
N HIS A 52 16.66 -4.04 -8.16
CA HIS A 52 16.48 -3.04 -7.13
C HIS A 52 14.99 -2.64 -7.16
N VAL A 53 14.17 -3.35 -6.39
CA VAL A 53 12.78 -2.95 -6.18
C VAL A 53 12.85 -1.67 -5.37
N SER A 54 12.49 -0.55 -5.98
CA SER A 54 12.37 0.72 -5.27
C SER A 54 11.51 0.50 -4.04
N GLN A 55 12.09 0.71 -2.86
CA GLN A 55 11.34 0.70 -1.62
C GLN A 55 10.32 1.84 -1.67
N ARG A 56 9.04 1.48 -1.70
CA ARG A 56 7.94 2.46 -1.67
C ARG A 56 7.60 2.76 -0.23
N PHE A 57 7.38 4.03 0.08
CA PHE A 57 6.85 4.42 1.38
C PHE A 57 5.39 3.98 1.48
N PRO A 58 4.99 3.24 2.53
CA PRO A 58 3.60 2.88 2.72
C PRO A 58 2.79 4.14 3.02
N VAL A 59 1.70 4.34 2.30
CA VAL A 59 0.75 5.44 2.49
C VAL A 59 -0.58 4.84 2.92
N LYS A 60 -1.15 5.32 4.03
CA LYS A 60 -2.51 5.00 4.46
C LYS A 60 -3.43 6.13 4.07
N ILE A 61 -4.54 5.79 3.41
CA ILE A 61 -5.58 6.74 2.98
C ILE A 61 -6.87 6.38 3.70
N ALA A 62 -7.41 7.33 4.45
CA ALA A 62 -8.74 7.20 5.05
C ALA A 62 -9.78 7.52 3.98
N VAL A 63 -10.59 6.54 3.60
CA VAL A 63 -11.66 6.70 2.61
C VAL A 63 -12.91 7.23 3.31
N SER A 64 -13.50 8.27 2.74
CA SER A 64 -14.79 8.83 3.17
C SER A 64 -15.93 8.02 2.55
N ASP A 65 -16.84 7.51 3.37
CA ASP A 65 -18.02 6.74 2.95
C ASP A 65 -17.68 5.57 2.00
N PRO A 66 -16.87 4.58 2.45
CA PRO A 66 -16.52 3.44 1.62
C PRO A 66 -17.73 2.52 1.43
N ASP A 67 -17.90 2.02 0.20
CA ASP A 67 -18.88 0.96 -0.05
C ASP A 67 -18.35 -0.39 0.47
N PRO A 68 -19.00 -1.03 1.46
CA PRO A 68 -18.52 -2.29 2.05
C PRO A 68 -18.45 -3.45 1.05
N GLU A 69 -19.26 -3.45 -0.01
CA GLU A 69 -19.24 -4.51 -1.02
C GLU A 69 -18.02 -4.39 -1.94
N LEU A 70 -17.51 -3.17 -2.15
CA LEU A 70 -16.36 -2.89 -3.01
C LEU A 70 -15.04 -2.85 -2.22
N PHE A 71 -15.06 -2.39 -0.97
CA PHE A 71 -13.89 -2.32 -0.09
C PHE A 71 -13.71 -3.62 0.72
N ARG A 72 -13.34 -4.70 0.03
CA ARG A 72 -13.03 -5.99 0.67
C ARG A 72 -11.52 -6.13 0.92
N MET A 73 -11.14 -6.91 1.93
CA MET A 73 -9.73 -7.26 2.14
C MET A 73 -9.16 -7.96 0.90
N GLY A 74 -7.98 -7.51 0.46
CA GLY A 74 -7.33 -8.01 -0.76
C GLY A 74 -7.82 -7.36 -2.06
N ALA A 75 -8.78 -6.43 -2.01
CA ALA A 75 -9.18 -5.67 -3.20
C ALA A 75 -8.07 -4.71 -3.65
N SER A 76 -7.87 -4.62 -4.96
CA SER A 76 -6.95 -3.68 -5.58
C SER A 76 -7.65 -2.37 -5.94
N ALA A 77 -6.95 -1.26 -5.75
CA ALA A 77 -7.45 0.07 -6.08
C ALA A 77 -6.32 0.95 -6.64
N SER A 78 -6.70 1.93 -7.45
CA SER A 78 -5.83 3.04 -7.86
C SER A 78 -6.18 4.27 -7.04
N ALA A 79 -5.16 5.02 -6.59
CA ALA A 79 -5.34 6.26 -5.86
C ALA A 79 -4.54 7.39 -6.52
N VAL A 80 -5.22 8.50 -6.78
CA VAL A 80 -4.63 9.73 -7.33
C VAL A 80 -4.69 10.80 -6.27
N LEU A 81 -3.52 11.25 -5.79
CA LEU A 81 -3.43 12.38 -4.88
C LEU A 81 -3.71 13.68 -5.63
N GLN A 82 -4.51 14.53 -5.02
CA GLN A 82 -4.85 15.85 -5.56
C GLN A 82 -3.77 16.87 -5.14
N PRO A 83 -3.41 17.83 -6.02
CA PRO A 83 -2.43 18.88 -5.72
C PRO A 83 -2.80 19.75 -4.52
#